data_AF-A0A498DMV9-F1
#
_entry.id   AF-A0A498DMV9-F1
#
_cell.length_a   1.000
_cell.length_b   1.000
_cell.length_c   1.000
_cell.angle_alpha   90.00
_cell.angle_beta   90.00
_cell.angle_gamma   90.00
#
_symmetry.space_group_name_H-M   'P 1'
#
loop_
_entity.id
_entity.type
_entity.pdbx_description
1 polymer ?
#
loop_
_entity_poly.entity_id
_entity_poly.type
_entity_poly.pdbx_seq_one_letter_code
_entity_poly.pdbx_strand_id
1 'polypeptide(L)'
;MRVYAQPADLTEYTGEEPPDGADRLLRNASRMLEARALRTAWYDTDADGMPTHPAVRAALRDAVCAQVAWWGEIGDSSGASAVGWGAVEIGSAKLSRSLTATDASASPARQLAEAAIDALTAPDLTPDIFRLGAVVSA
;
A
#
# COMPACT_ATOMS: atom_id res chain seq x y z
N MET A 1 -5.21 -5.80 15.44
CA MET A 1 -4.46 -5.46 14.21
C MET A 1 -5.49 -5.03 13.19
N ARG A 2 -5.30 -3.88 12.54
CA ARG A 2 -6.27 -3.35 11.59
C ARG A 2 -5.90 -3.79 10.18
N VAL A 3 -6.91 -4.11 9.40
CA VAL A 3 -6.77 -4.53 8.01
C VAL A 3 -7.69 -3.62 7.21
N TYR A 4 -7.11 -2.83 6.32
CA TYR A 4 -7.85 -1.78 5.60
C TYR A 4 -8.43 -2.26 4.26
N ALA A 5 -8.04 -3.45 3.79
CA ALA A 5 -8.53 -4.06 2.56
C ALA A 5 -8.74 -5.57 2.72
N GLN A 6 -9.75 -6.10 2.04
CA GLN A 6 -10.09 -7.51 1.95
C GLN A 6 -9.68 -8.08 0.58
N PRO A 7 -9.62 -9.41 0.41
CA PRO A 7 -9.31 -10.01 -0.90
C PRO A 7 -10.24 -9.53 -2.02
N ALA A 8 -11.52 -9.30 -1.72
CA ALA A 8 -12.48 -8.75 -2.67
C ALA A 8 -12.11 -7.33 -3.16
N ASP A 9 -11.57 -6.49 -2.26
CA ASP A 9 -11.10 -5.15 -2.63
C ASP A 9 -9.86 -5.22 -3.53
N LEU A 10 -9.03 -6.25 -3.35
CA LEU A 10 -7.87 -6.48 -4.20
C LEU A 10 -8.31 -6.86 -5.61
N THR A 11 -9.30 -7.76 -5.74
CA THR A 11 -9.91 -8.12 -7.02
C THR A 11 -10.59 -6.94 -7.70
N GLU A 12 -11.31 -6.11 -6.94
CA GLU A 12 -11.92 -4.89 -7.48
C GLU A 12 -10.85 -3.92 -8.00
N TYR A 13 -9.73 -3.79 -7.29
CA TYR A 13 -8.63 -2.89 -7.65
C TYR A 13 -7.83 -3.37 -8.86
N THR A 14 -7.50 -4.66 -8.94
CA THR A 14 -6.63 -5.22 -9.99
C THR A 14 -7.40 -5.77 -11.18
N GLY A 15 -8.68 -6.11 -11.00
CA GLY A 15 -9.47 -6.86 -11.97
C GLY A 15 -9.13 -8.36 -12.06
N GLU A 16 -8.30 -8.89 -11.15
CA GLU A 16 -7.76 -10.25 -11.21
C GLU A 16 -8.09 -11.06 -9.94
N GLU A 17 -8.12 -12.39 -10.06
CA GLU A 17 -8.31 -13.31 -8.92
C GLU A 17 -7.17 -13.09 -7.88
N PRO A 18 -7.50 -13.00 -6.57
CA PRO A 18 -6.50 -12.72 -5.57
C PRO A 18 -5.52 -13.91 -5.43
N PRO A 19 -4.22 -13.65 -5.23
CA PRO A 19 -3.22 -14.72 -5.14
C PRO A 19 -3.41 -15.58 -3.88
N ASP A 20 -2.87 -16.79 -3.91
CA ASP A 20 -2.84 -17.67 -2.73
C ASP A 20 -2.17 -16.96 -1.54
N GLY A 21 -2.90 -16.89 -0.42
CA GLY A 21 -2.45 -16.18 0.77
C GLY A 21 -2.58 -14.65 0.71
N ALA A 22 -3.44 -14.12 -0.17
CA ALA A 22 -3.78 -12.69 -0.25
C ALA A 22 -4.11 -12.09 1.13
N ASP A 23 -4.84 -12.80 1.98
CA ASP A 23 -5.12 -12.36 3.36
C ASP A 23 -3.85 -12.05 4.17
N ARG A 24 -2.80 -12.86 4.01
CA ARG A 24 -1.51 -12.63 4.69
C ARG A 24 -0.80 -11.42 4.11
N LEU A 25 -0.83 -11.26 2.78
CA LEU A 25 -0.24 -10.11 2.09
C LEU A 25 -0.94 -8.80 2.50
N LEU A 26 -2.28 -8.76 2.49
CA LEU A 26 -3.09 -7.61 2.90
C LEU A 26 -2.84 -7.22 4.37
N ARG A 27 -2.71 -8.22 5.25
CA ARG A 27 -2.32 -7.98 6.66
C ARG A 27 -0.93 -7.37 6.78
N ASN A 28 0.05 -7.88 6.01
CA ASN A 28 1.41 -7.34 6.01
C ASN A 28 1.46 -5.93 5.43
N ALA A 29 0.75 -5.67 4.33
CA ALA A 29 0.65 -4.36 3.70
C ALA A 29 0.00 -3.34 4.65
N SER A 30 -1.11 -3.71 5.31
CA SER A 30 -1.76 -2.87 6.32
C SER A 30 -0.82 -2.50 7.47
N ARG A 31 -0.06 -3.47 8.00
CA ARG A 31 0.96 -3.21 9.02
C ARG A 31 2.07 -2.28 8.51
N MET A 32 2.50 -2.45 7.26
CA MET A 32 3.54 -1.59 6.69
C MET A 32 3.05 -0.16 6.52
N LEU A 33 1.83 0.01 6.03
CA LEU A 33 1.16 1.30 5.91
C LEU A 33 1.07 2.01 7.27
N GLU A 34 0.66 1.29 8.31
CA GLU A 34 0.64 1.80 9.69
C GLU A 34 2.03 2.27 10.16
N ALA A 35 3.04 1.42 9.99
CA ALA A 35 4.37 1.69 10.49
C ALA A 35 5.11 2.81 9.75
N ARG A 36 4.80 3.01 8.46
CA ARG A 36 5.51 3.92 7.55
C ARG A 36 4.78 5.23 7.27
N ALA A 37 3.47 5.17 7.04
CA ALA A 37 2.67 6.33 6.64
C ALA A 37 1.75 6.81 7.77
N LEU A 38 0.97 5.90 8.38
CA LEU A 38 -0.08 6.33 9.32
C LEU A 38 0.46 6.77 10.68
N ARG A 39 1.71 6.43 11.02
CA ARG A 39 2.38 6.95 12.24
C ARG A 39 2.49 8.46 12.29
N THR A 40 2.56 9.12 11.14
CA THR A 40 2.65 10.59 11.05
C THR A 40 1.40 11.21 10.45
N ALA A 41 0.35 10.40 10.23
CA ALA A 41 -0.91 10.85 9.66
C ALA A 41 -1.92 11.25 10.74
N TRP A 42 -2.79 12.21 10.41
CA TRP A 42 -3.92 12.61 11.24
C TRP A 42 -5.22 12.39 10.47
N TYR A 43 -6.16 11.65 11.07
CA TYR A 43 -7.52 11.44 10.56
C TYR A 43 -8.45 11.00 11.70
N ASP A 44 -9.75 11.22 11.53
CA ASP A 44 -10.75 10.80 12.51
C ASP A 44 -10.95 9.28 12.48
N THR A 45 -10.99 8.68 13.67
CA THR A 45 -11.15 7.24 13.85
C THR A 45 -12.26 6.89 14.84
N ASP A 46 -12.84 5.70 14.67
CA ASP A 46 -13.83 5.14 15.60
C ASP A 46 -13.18 4.49 16.82
N ALA A 47 -13.99 3.83 17.67
CA ALA A 47 -13.53 3.15 18.87
C ALA A 47 -12.55 1.99 18.57
N ASP A 48 -12.62 1.40 17.38
CA ASP A 48 -11.70 0.35 16.91
C ASP A 48 -10.43 0.94 16.25
N GLY A 49 -10.43 2.26 16.07
CA GLY A 49 -9.39 3.04 15.43
C GLY A 49 -9.36 2.89 13.90
N MET A 50 -10.50 2.55 13.31
CA MET A 50 -10.72 2.58 11.86
C MET A 50 -11.14 3.98 11.42
N PRO A 51 -10.74 4.45 10.23
CA PRO A 51 -11.15 5.77 9.75
C PRO A 51 -12.66 5.86 9.62
N THR A 52 -13.24 6.95 10.13
CA THR A 52 -14.69 7.18 10.06
C THR A 52 -15.11 7.77 8.71
N HIS A 53 -14.23 8.55 8.09
CA HIS A 53 -14.52 9.23 6.83
C HIS A 53 -14.41 8.26 5.64
N PRO A 54 -15.43 8.19 4.76
CA PRO A 54 -15.46 7.24 3.64
C PRO A 54 -14.31 7.45 2.64
N ALA A 55 -13.92 8.69 2.36
CA ALA A 55 -12.77 8.97 1.48
C ALA A 55 -11.44 8.46 2.07
N VAL A 56 -11.24 8.61 3.39
CA VAL A 56 -10.04 8.09 4.05
C VAL A 56 -10.03 6.57 4.04
N ARG A 57 -11.19 5.94 4.27
CA ARG A 57 -11.33 4.48 4.15
C ARG A 57 -10.98 3.98 2.75
N ALA A 58 -11.50 4.64 1.70
CA ALA A 58 -11.20 4.29 0.32
C ALA A 58 -9.71 4.45 0.02
N ALA A 59 -9.11 5.57 0.41
CA ALA A 59 -7.68 5.84 0.22
C ALA A 59 -6.78 4.80 0.91
N LEU A 60 -7.08 4.43 2.16
CA LEU A 60 -6.31 3.40 2.86
C LEU A 60 -6.47 2.02 2.23
N ARG A 61 -7.69 1.69 1.78
CA ARG A 61 -7.97 0.44 1.06
C ARG A 61 -7.16 0.36 -0.22
N ASP A 62 -7.24 1.40 -1.05
CA ASP A 62 -6.56 1.46 -2.35
C ASP A 62 -5.03 1.45 -2.16
N ALA A 63 -4.52 2.14 -1.13
CA ALA A 63 -3.10 2.10 -0.77
C ALA A 63 -2.63 0.69 -0.35
N VAL A 64 -3.44 -0.05 0.42
CA VAL A 64 -3.12 -1.44 0.79
C VAL A 64 -3.16 -2.36 -0.44
N CYS A 65 -4.15 -2.22 -1.31
CA CYS A 65 -4.25 -2.99 -2.56
C CYS A 65 -3.06 -2.71 -3.47
N ALA A 66 -2.70 -1.44 -3.67
CA ALA A 66 -1.54 -1.01 -4.44
C ALA A 66 -0.23 -1.59 -3.89
N GLN A 67 -0.08 -1.65 -2.57
CA GLN A 67 1.11 -2.24 -1.95
C GLN A 67 1.24 -3.74 -2.21
N VAL A 68 0.14 -4.48 -2.08
CA VAL A 68 0.11 -5.92 -2.40
C VAL A 68 0.38 -6.14 -3.87
N ALA A 69 -0.17 -5.28 -4.72
CA ALA A 69 0.01 -5.35 -6.16
C ALA A 69 1.45 -5.21 -6.59
N TRP A 70 2.10 -4.21 -6.05
CA TRP A 70 3.49 -3.98 -6.31
C TRP A 70 4.38 -5.15 -5.83
N TRP A 71 4.10 -5.74 -4.67
CA TRP A 71 4.81 -6.96 -4.24
C TRP A 71 4.63 -8.14 -5.19
N GLY A 72 3.48 -8.25 -5.86
CA GLY A 72 3.25 -9.24 -6.92
C GLY A 72 4.10 -9.02 -8.17
N GLU A 73 4.47 -7.76 -8.47
CA GLU A 73 5.28 -7.39 -9.64
C GLU A 73 6.80 -7.47 -9.37
N ILE A 74 7.25 -6.97 -8.22
CA ILE A 74 8.69 -6.88 -7.89
C ILE A 74 9.20 -8.03 -7.00
N GLY A 75 8.29 -8.84 -6.46
CA GLY A 75 8.56 -9.83 -5.41
C GLY A 75 8.57 -9.21 -4.02
N ASP A 76 7.95 -9.88 -3.04
CA ASP A 76 7.96 -9.44 -1.63
C ASP A 76 9.37 -9.56 -0.99
N SER A 77 9.64 -8.70 -0.02
CA SER A 77 10.88 -8.59 0.77
C SER A 77 11.24 -9.86 1.56
N SER A 78 10.27 -10.78 1.73
CA SER A 78 10.48 -12.10 2.34
C SER A 78 11.06 -13.15 1.39
N GLY A 79 11.12 -12.87 0.07
CA GLY A 79 11.54 -13.83 -0.97
C GLY A 79 10.59 -15.02 -1.16
N ALA A 80 9.47 -15.07 -0.42
CA ALA A 80 8.59 -16.23 -0.35
C ALA A 80 7.44 -16.22 -1.39
N SER A 81 7.23 -15.12 -2.10
CA SER A 81 6.06 -14.94 -2.98
C SER A 81 6.42 -14.40 -4.37
N ALA A 82 7.58 -14.77 -4.93
CA ALA A 82 7.95 -14.44 -6.31
C ALA A 82 7.08 -15.17 -7.38
N VAL A 83 5.87 -15.60 -7.01
CA VAL A 83 4.94 -16.36 -7.85
C VAL A 83 3.56 -15.73 -7.70
N GLY A 84 3.12 -15.01 -8.74
CA GLY A 84 1.83 -14.31 -8.76
C GLY A 84 2.06 -12.82 -8.59
N TRP A 85 2.20 -12.05 -9.67
CA TRP A 85 1.22 -11.98 -10.77
C TRP A 85 1.89 -12.03 -12.14
N GLY A 86 1.26 -12.70 -13.10
CA GLY A 86 1.69 -12.62 -14.49
C GLY A 86 1.44 -11.19 -14.98
N ALA A 87 2.50 -10.38 -15.00
CA ALA A 87 2.57 -9.06 -15.64
C ALA A 87 1.27 -8.23 -15.56
N VAL A 88 1.00 -7.61 -14.41
CA VAL A 88 0.01 -6.54 -14.34
C VAL A 88 0.65 -5.28 -14.92
N GLU A 89 0.07 -4.73 -15.98
CA GLU A 89 0.43 -3.39 -16.46
C GLU A 89 -0.44 -2.37 -15.71
N ILE A 90 0.01 -1.90 -14.54
CA ILE A 90 -0.51 -0.65 -13.99
C ILE A 90 0.06 0.48 -14.85
N GLY A 91 -0.84 1.23 -15.50
CA GLY A 91 -0.52 2.27 -16.47
C GLY A 91 0.76 3.06 -16.16
N SER A 92 1.66 3.08 -17.15
CA SER A 92 2.85 3.94 -17.29
C SER A 92 4.06 3.77 -16.36
N ALA A 93 4.05 2.93 -15.33
CA ALA A 93 5.23 2.74 -14.47
C ALA A 93 6.21 1.68 -15.02
N LYS A 94 7.05 2.06 -16.00
CA LYS A 94 8.19 1.22 -16.45
C LYS A 94 9.40 1.40 -15.54
N LEU A 95 9.52 0.60 -14.48
CA LEU A 95 10.73 0.59 -13.65
C LEU A 95 11.83 -0.26 -14.31
N SER A 96 12.76 0.40 -14.99
CA SER A 96 13.96 -0.26 -15.52
C SER A 96 14.90 -0.64 -14.37
N ARG A 97 14.99 -1.94 -14.09
CA ARG A 97 15.93 -2.53 -13.13
C ARG A 97 17.38 -2.07 -13.38
N SER A 98 17.97 -1.31 -12.46
CA SER A 98 19.43 -1.17 -12.38
C SER A 98 19.97 -2.27 -11.48
N LEU A 99 20.61 -3.27 -12.08
CA LEU A 99 21.09 -4.51 -11.42
C LEU A 99 22.34 -4.32 -10.55
N THR A 100 22.52 -3.16 -9.89
CA THR A 100 23.73 -2.85 -9.09
C THR A 100 23.47 -2.51 -7.63
N ALA A 101 22.38 -3.00 -7.02
CA ALA A 101 22.15 -2.84 -5.59
C ALA A 101 22.30 -4.18 -4.85
N THR A 102 23.53 -4.50 -4.46
CA THR A 102 23.88 -5.62 -3.57
C THR A 102 23.64 -5.24 -2.11
N ASP A 103 22.45 -4.73 -1.79
CA ASP A 103 22.03 -4.42 -0.42
C ASP A 103 20.64 -5.01 -0.21
N ALA A 104 20.56 -6.20 0.41
CA ALA A 104 19.30 -6.73 0.90
C ALA A 104 18.62 -5.76 1.91
N SER A 105 19.40 -4.82 2.47
CA SER A 105 18.94 -3.70 3.29
C SER A 105 18.05 -2.69 2.54
N ALA A 106 18.22 -2.59 1.22
CA ALA A 106 17.52 -1.69 0.31
C ALA A 106 16.56 -2.43 -0.62
N SER A 107 16.01 -3.57 -0.17
CA SER A 107 14.99 -4.28 -0.95
C SER A 107 13.81 -3.33 -1.24
N PRO A 108 13.47 -3.07 -2.52
CA PRO A 108 12.40 -2.15 -2.87
C PRO A 108 11.12 -2.53 -2.14
N ALA A 109 10.81 -3.82 -1.99
CA ALA A 109 9.65 -4.32 -1.24
C ALA A 109 9.51 -3.84 0.23
N ARG A 110 10.51 -3.20 0.84
CA ARG A 110 10.39 -2.53 2.16
C ARG A 110 9.95 -1.06 2.11
N GLN A 111 9.88 -0.48 0.92
CA GLN A 111 9.37 0.86 0.65
C GLN A 111 7.88 0.78 0.34
N LEU A 112 7.14 1.88 0.53
CA LEU A 112 5.76 1.95 0.07
C LEU A 112 5.75 2.05 -1.46
N ALA A 113 4.80 1.38 -2.10
CA ALA A 113 4.55 1.54 -3.53
C ALA A 113 4.21 3.00 -3.84
N GLU A 114 4.66 3.51 -4.99
CA GLU A 114 4.36 4.88 -5.43
C GLU A 114 2.84 5.09 -5.54
N ALA A 115 2.13 4.14 -6.15
CA ALA A 115 0.66 4.15 -6.22
C ALA A 115 -0.02 4.14 -4.84
N ALA A 116 0.62 3.56 -3.81
CA ALA A 116 0.10 3.62 -2.45
C ALA A 116 0.28 5.02 -1.83
N ILE A 117 1.35 5.74 -2.19
CA ILE A 117 1.56 7.13 -1.78
C ILE A 117 0.59 8.06 -2.52
N ASP A 118 0.37 7.83 -3.82
CA ASP A 118 -0.59 8.59 -4.62
C ASP A 118 -2.00 8.47 -4.05
N ALA A 119 -2.43 7.26 -3.67
CA ALA A 119 -3.73 7.04 -3.03
C ALA A 119 -3.87 7.81 -1.70
N LEU A 120 -2.80 7.99 -0.94
CA LEU A 120 -2.79 8.79 0.30
C LEU A 120 -2.69 10.30 0.06
N THR A 121 -2.34 10.72 -1.15
CA THR A 121 -2.16 12.13 -1.53
C THR A 121 -3.23 12.57 -2.54
N ALA A 122 -4.28 11.75 -2.70
CA ALA A 122 -5.38 12.01 -3.62
C ALA A 122 -6.05 13.37 -3.29
N PRO A 123 -6.43 14.17 -4.30
CA PRO A 123 -6.94 15.53 -4.11
C PRO A 123 -8.25 15.60 -3.30
N ASP A 124 -8.97 14.48 -3.26
CA ASP A 124 -10.17 14.22 -2.49
C ASP A 124 -9.91 14.04 -0.98
N LEU A 125 -8.65 13.81 -0.57
CA LEU A 125 -8.18 13.85 0.82
C LEU A 125 -7.80 15.29 1.17
N THR A 126 -8.80 16.12 1.45
CA THR A 126 -8.55 17.49 1.91
C THR A 126 -7.84 17.49 3.26
N PRO A 127 -7.02 18.52 3.56
CA PRO A 127 -6.29 18.61 4.83
C PRO A 127 -7.21 18.65 6.06
N ASP A 128 -8.51 18.88 5.90
CA ASP A 128 -9.47 18.86 6.99
C ASP A 128 -9.89 17.43 7.38
N ILE A 129 -9.76 16.45 6.47
CA ILE A 129 -10.17 15.05 6.71
C ILE A 129 -8.98 14.09 6.84
N PHE A 130 -7.86 14.39 6.20
CA PHE A 130 -6.65 13.60 6.27
C PHE A 130 -5.40 14.47 6.11
N ARG A 131 -4.43 14.30 6.99
CA ARG A 131 -3.12 14.96 6.89
C ARG A 131 -2.04 13.92 6.92
N LEU A 132 -1.20 13.88 5.89
CA LEU A 132 -0.03 13.00 5.84
C LEU A 132 1.22 13.80 6.25
N GLY A 133 1.81 13.47 7.39
CA GLY A 133 3.06 14.06 7.85
C GLY A 133 2.90 15.44 8.49
N ALA A 134 3.50 15.61 9.68
CA ALA A 134 3.88 16.94 10.14
C ALA A 134 5.01 17.43 9.24
N VAL A 135 4.77 18.51 8.48
CA VAL A 135 5.86 19.30 7.91
C VAL A 135 6.58 19.94 9.11
N VAL A 136 7.61 19.29 9.64
CA VAL A 136 8.58 20.01 10.46
C VAL A 136 9.43 20.80 9.47
N SER A 137 8.97 22.00 9.13
CA SER A 137 9.87 23.03 8.65
C SER A 137 10.83 23.33 9.80
N ALA A 138 12.08 22.89 9.65
CA ALA A 138 13.21 23.42 10.41
C ALA A 138 13.91 24.48 9.56
#